data_AF-A0A3C0CVH2-F1
#
_entry.id   AF-A0A3C0CVH2-F1
#
_cell.length_a   1.000
_cell.length_b   1.000
_cell.length_c   1.000
_cell.angle_alpha   90.00
_cell.angle_beta   90.00
_cell.angle_gamma   90.00
#
_symmetry.space_group_name_H-M   'P 1'
#
loop_
_entity.id
_entity.type
_entity.pdbx_description
1 polymer ?
#
loop_
_entity_poly.entity_id
_entity_poly.type
_entity_poly.pdbx_seq_one_letter_code
_entity_poly.pdbx_strand_id
1 'polypeptide(L)' 'MARARFVHTADLHLGRPLGFLPPQLANERRRDQRRALAKIVDTALERGADMLLVAGDLFDSPDPDPTDVEAVMVEFTRFT' A
#
# COMPACT_ATOMS: atom_id res chain seq x y z
N MET A 1 -22.89 4.67 22.49
CA MET A 1 -21.94 3.61 22.10
C MET A 1 -20.80 4.25 21.34
N ALA A 2 -19.55 3.84 21.58
CA ALA A 2 -18.43 4.24 20.73
C ALA A 2 -18.58 3.55 19.35
N ARG A 3 -18.23 4.25 18.28
CA ARG A 3 -18.24 3.74 16.90
C ARG A 3 -16.83 3.88 16.35
N ALA A 4 -16.25 2.78 15.92
CA ALA A 4 -14.98 2.77 15.19
C ALA A 4 -15.26 2.72 13.68
N ARG A 5 -14.52 3.49 12.91
CA ARG A 5 -14.44 3.46 11.46
C ARG A 5 -13.03 3.06 11.08
N PHE A 6 -12.91 2.04 10.24
CA PHE A 6 -11.61 1.61 9.74
C PHE A 6 -11.68 1.34 8.24
N VAL A 7 -10.54 1.48 7.59
CA VAL A 7 -10.32 0.97 6.23
C VAL A 7 -9.64 -0.38 6.34
N HIS A 8 -10.14 -1.37 5.62
CA HIS A 8 -9.56 -2.71 5.56
C HIS A 8 -9.06 -3.00 4.14
N THR A 9 -7.85 -3.52 4.02
CA THR A 9 -7.21 -3.87 2.75
C THR A 9 -6.27 -5.06 2.91
N ALA A 10 -5.88 -5.67 1.80
CA ALA A 10 -4.94 -6.79 1.70
C ALA A 10 -4.37 -6.87 0.27
N ASP A 11 -3.40 -7.75 0.03
CA ASP A 11 -2.95 -8.17 -1.30
C ASP A 11 -2.42 -7.02 -2.20
N LEU A 12 -1.64 -6.10 -1.61
CA LEU A 12 -1.01 -5.00 -2.36
C LEU A 12 0.20 -5.47 -3.18
N HIS A 13 0.89 -6.51 -2.70
CA HIS A 13 2.07 -7.12 -3.33
C HIS A 13 3.09 -6.10 -3.84
N LEU A 14 3.44 -5.09 -3.03
CA LEU A 14 4.42 -4.07 -3.41
C LEU A 14 5.73 -4.73 -3.87
N GLY A 15 6.29 -4.24 -4.98
CA GLY A 15 7.53 -4.75 -5.55
C GLY A 15 7.36 -5.90 -6.55
N ARG A 16 6.12 -6.35 -6.85
CA ARG A 16 5.89 -7.48 -7.75
C ARG A 16 6.64 -7.30 -9.10
N PRO A 17 7.42 -8.30 -9.57
CA PRO A 17 8.24 -8.15 -10.76
C PRO A 17 7.45 -7.91 -12.05
N LEU A 18 6.23 -8.47 -12.15
CA LEU A 18 5.34 -8.35 -13.30
C LEU A 18 6.02 -8.73 -14.64
N GLY A 19 6.86 -9.77 -14.62
CA GLY A 19 7.68 -10.19 -15.76
C GLY A 19 6.92 -10.65 -17.00
N PHE A 20 5.60 -10.80 -16.91
CA PHE A 20 4.71 -11.04 -18.05
C PHE A 20 4.40 -9.77 -18.87
N LEU A 21 4.83 -8.59 -18.41
CA LEU A 21 4.68 -7.30 -19.10
C LEU A 21 6.02 -6.85 -19.70
N PRO A 22 5.98 -6.00 -20.75
CA PRO A 22 7.18 -5.28 -21.20
C PRO A 22 7.85 -4.51 -20.04
N PRO A 23 9.19 -4.42 -19.99
CA PRO A 23 9.90 -3.84 -18.83
C PRO A 23 9.44 -2.44 -18.42
N GLN A 24 9.15 -1.57 -19.39
CA GLN A 24 8.67 -0.21 -19.15
C GLN A 24 7.30 -0.22 -18.47
N LEU A 25 6.39 -1.08 -18.97
CA LEU A 25 5.06 -1.24 -18.40
C LEU A 25 5.10 -1.92 -17.02
N ALA A 26 5.97 -2.90 -16.81
CA ALA A 26 6.17 -3.52 -15.50
C ALA A 26 6.63 -2.47 -14.45
N ASN A 27 7.56 -1.59 -14.82
CA ASN A 27 7.98 -0.46 -13.99
C ASN A 27 6.83 0.51 -13.69
N GLU A 28 5.99 0.82 -14.69
CA GLU A 28 4.79 1.64 -14.50
C GLU A 28 3.81 1.00 -13.51
N ARG A 29 3.55 -0.31 -13.65
CA ARG A 29 2.64 -1.03 -12.78
C ARG A 29 3.15 -1.17 -11.35
N ARG A 30 4.47 -1.28 -11.12
CA ARG A 30 5.03 -1.17 -9.76
C ARG A 30 4.77 0.20 -9.13
N ARG A 31 4.88 1.29 -9.92
CA ARG A 31 4.47 2.63 -9.45
C ARG A 31 2.97 2.69 -9.16
N ASP A 32 2.13 2.00 -9.93
CA ASP A 32 0.69 1.89 -9.64
C ASP A 32 0.42 1.26 -8.28
N GLN A 33 1.17 0.22 -7.89
CA GLN A 33 1.01 -0.42 -6.58
C GLN A 33 1.30 0.57 -5.43
N ARG A 34 2.37 1.36 -5.53
CA ARG A 34 2.68 2.43 -4.55
C ARG A 34 1.60 3.51 -4.55
N ARG A 35 1.10 3.91 -5.72
CA ARG A 35 -0.03 4.85 -5.82
C ARG A 35 -1.33 4.29 -5.22
N ALA A 36 -1.55 2.98 -5.29
CA ALA A 36 -2.71 2.35 -4.67
C ALA A 36 -2.64 2.45 -3.14
N LEU A 37 -1.46 2.19 -2.55
CA LEU A 37 -1.23 2.40 -1.12
C LEU A 37 -1.52 3.84 -0.70
N ALA A 38 -0.96 4.83 -1.41
CA ALA A 38 -1.20 6.24 -1.13
C ALA A 38 -2.70 6.59 -1.17
N LYS A 39 -3.42 6.11 -2.19
CA LYS A 39 -4.88 6.32 -2.29
C LYS A 39 -5.69 5.68 -1.16
N ILE A 40 -5.26 4.52 -0.67
CA ILE A 40 -5.90 3.86 0.48
C ILE A 40 -5.73 4.74 1.72
N VAL A 41 -4.52 5.25 1.96
CA VAL A 41 -4.23 6.14 3.08
C VAL A 41 -4.99 7.47 2.94
N ASP A 42 -4.97 8.09 1.75
CA ASP A 42 -5.76 9.29 1.46
C ASP A 42 -7.24 9.08 1.77
N THR A 43 -7.81 7.99 1.28
CA THR A 43 -9.23 7.65 1.51
C THR A 43 -9.53 7.49 2.99
N ALA A 44 -8.64 6.85 3.73
CA ALA A 44 -8.80 6.60 5.15
C ALA A 44 -8.73 7.91 5.96
N LEU A 45 -7.81 8.81 5.61
CA LEU A 45 -7.70 10.15 6.21
C LEU A 45 -8.91 11.03 5.87
N GLU A 46 -9.29 11.12 4.58
CA GLU A 46 -10.42 11.91 4.10
C GLU A 46 -11.75 11.49 4.74
N ARG A 47 -11.91 10.20 5.04
CA ARG A 47 -13.13 9.66 5.67
C ARG A 47 -13.08 9.66 7.19
N GLY A 48 -12.01 10.17 7.80
CA GLY A 48 -11.81 10.16 9.25
C GLY A 48 -11.86 8.74 9.81
N ALA A 49 -11.09 7.82 9.23
CA ALA A 49 -10.91 6.49 9.77
C ALA A 49 -10.04 6.53 11.03
N ASP A 50 -10.46 5.82 12.08
CA ASP A 50 -9.71 5.66 13.33
C ASP A 50 -8.53 4.68 13.15
N MET A 51 -8.60 3.81 12.14
CA MET A 51 -7.57 2.79 11.89
C MET A 51 -7.51 2.38 10.42
N LEU A 52 -6.30 2.02 9.98
CA LEU A 52 -6.06 1.26 8.75
C LEU A 52 -5.68 -0.18 9.13
N LEU A 53 -6.43 -1.17 8.64
CA LEU A 53 -6.18 -2.59 8.82
C LEU A 53 -5.65 -3.20 7.52
N VAL A 54 -4.38 -3.62 7.52
CA VAL A 54 -3.75 -4.36 6.42
C VAL A 54 -3.67 -5.83 6.79
N ALA A 55 -4.41 -6.69 6.10
CA ALA A 55 -4.64 -8.08 6.51
C ALA A 55 -3.76 -9.13 5.84
N GLY A 56 -2.72 -8.71 5.12
CA GLY A 56 -1.77 -9.62 4.49
C GLY A 56 -1.20 -9.05 3.20
N ASP A 57 -0.14 -9.71 2.71
CA ASP A 57 0.46 -9.52 1.39
C ASP A 57 0.70 -8.04 1.02
N LEU A 58 1.27 -7.30 1.97
CA LEU A 58 1.71 -5.92 1.74
C LEU A 58 2.85 -5.88 0.72
N PHE A 59 3.83 -6.78 0.85
CA PHE A 59 4.97 -6.92 -0.06
C PHE A 59 4.88 -8.23 -0.85
N ASP A 60 5.46 -8.25 -2.05
CA ASP A 60 5.55 -9.45 -2.88
C ASP A 60 6.66 -10.42 -2.40
N SER A 61 7.69 -9.89 -1.73
CA SER A 61 8.84 -10.63 -1.23
C SER A 61 8.91 -10.56 0.31
N PRO A 62 9.32 -11.65 1.00
CA PRO A 62 9.63 -11.62 2.44
C PRO A 62 10.86 -10.74 2.76
N ASP A 63 11.70 -10.46 1.75
CA ASP A 63 12.79 -9.48 1.80
C ASP A 63 12.47 -8.37 0.76
N PRO A 64 11.67 -7.36 1.13
CA PRO A 64 11.23 -6.33 0.21
C PRO A 64 12.35 -5.36 -0.17
N ASP A 65 12.26 -4.79 -1.37
CA ASP A 65 13.18 -3.73 -1.80
C ASP A 65 13.07 -2.52 -0.82
N PRO A 66 14.20 -1.92 -0.41
CA PRO A 66 14.19 -0.77 0.51
C PRO A 66 13.29 0.39 0.05
N THR A 67 13.12 0.58 -1.27
CA THR A 67 12.27 1.64 -1.80
C THR A 67 10.78 1.37 -1.63
N ASP A 68 10.36 0.10 -1.56
CA ASP A 68 8.98 -0.26 -1.21
C ASP A 68 8.73 -0.11 0.29
N VAL A 69 9.73 -0.45 1.12
CA VAL A 69 9.67 -0.20 2.57
C VAL A 69 9.57 1.29 2.87
N GLU A 70 10.39 2.12 2.21
CA GLU A 70 10.35 3.58 2.35
C GLU A 70 8.97 4.13 1.95
N ALA A 71 8.39 3.66 0.84
CA ALA A 71 7.05 4.07 0.42
C ALA A 71 5.99 3.73 1.47
N VAL A 72 6.06 2.55 2.08
CA VAL A 72 5.16 2.16 3.18
C VAL A 72 5.34 3.07 4.40
N MET A 73 6.58 3.34 4.79
CA MET A 73 6.87 4.20 5.94
C MET A 73 6.36 5.62 5.73
N VAL A 74 6.55 6.19 4.53
CA VAL A 74 6.02 7.52 4.17
C VAL A 74 4.50 7.56 4.32
N GLU A 75 3.79 6.53 3.87
CA GLU A 75 2.33 6.52 3.92
C GLU A 75 1.79 6.22 5.33
N PHE A 76 2.36 5.26 6.05
CA PHE A 76 1.87 4.86 7.37
C PHE A 76 2.18 5.87 8.47
N THR A 77 3.26 6.64 8.34
CA THR A 77 3.56 7.71 9.31
C THR A 77 2.53 8.85 9.27
N ARG A 78 1.72 8.94 8.21
CA ARG A 78 0.59 9.88 8.13
C ARG A 78 -0.58 9.54 9.08
N PHE A 79 -0.57 8.34 9.67
CA PHE A 79 -1.56 7.88 10.66
C PHE A 79 -1.10 8.05 12.12
N THR A 80 0.11 8.55 12.35
CA THR A 80 0.68 8.86 13.69
C THR A 80 0.51 10.33 14.02
#